data_AF-A0A4Q3S003-F1
#
_entry.id   AF-A0A4Q3S003-F1
#
_cell.length_a   1.000
_cell.length_b   1.000
_cell.length_c   1.000
_cell.angle_alpha   90.00
_cell.angle_beta   90.00
_cell.angle_gamma   90.00
#
_symmetry.space_group_name_H-M   'P 1'
#
loop_
_entity.id
_entity.type
_entity.pdbx_description
1 polymer ?
#
loop_
_entity_poly.entity_id
_entity_poly.type
_entity_poly.pdbx_seq_one_letter_code
_entity_poly.pdbx_strand_id
1 'polypeptide(L)'
;TIWQGDLYRLVNPWKTNSASLMYASADGSSAVVFNYLTDRRYNNNPSTAPVKLKGLNAAKTYRVSEINLYPGQKSVTGDNKVLTGEFLMNVGINMGLGRSHPSVVIRVDEVR
;
A
#
# COMPACT_ATOMS: atom_id res chain seq x y z
N THR A 1 -11.09 -7.07 -8.43
CA THR A 1 -9.91 -7.96 -8.38
C THR A 1 -9.59 -8.52 -7.00
N ILE A 2 -10.45 -8.41 -5.98
CA ILE A 2 -10.19 -9.04 -4.67
C ILE A 2 -10.45 -10.57 -4.72
N TRP A 3 -11.46 -11.02 -5.46
CA TRP A 3 -11.86 -12.42 -5.50
C TRP A 3 -11.11 -13.28 -6.54
N GLN A 4 -10.50 -12.65 -7.55
CA GLN A 4 -9.80 -13.31 -8.67
C GLN A 4 -8.35 -12.82 -8.84
N GLY A 5 -7.85 -12.04 -7.88
CA GLY A 5 -6.50 -11.48 -7.94
C GLY A 5 -5.48 -12.32 -7.18
N ASP A 6 -4.22 -12.17 -7.56
CA ASP A 6 -3.09 -12.82 -6.89
C ASP A 6 -2.81 -12.14 -5.55
N LEU A 7 -2.73 -12.95 -4.48
CA LEU A 7 -2.42 -12.48 -3.14
C LEU A 7 -0.91 -12.47 -2.88
N TYR A 8 -0.38 -11.28 -2.61
CA TYR A 8 1.00 -11.05 -2.20
C TYR A 8 1.06 -10.62 -0.73
N ARG A 9 1.81 -11.37 0.07
CA ARG A 9 2.20 -10.94 1.43
C ARG A 9 3.44 -10.05 1.33
N LEU A 10 3.31 -8.79 1.72
CA LEU A 10 4.35 -7.77 1.57
C LEU A 10 5.15 -7.56 2.86
N VAL A 11 4.45 -7.45 4.00
CA VAL A 11 5.09 -7.21 5.31
C VAL A 11 4.60 -8.27 6.31
N ASN A 12 5.55 -8.85 7.04
CA ASN A 12 5.28 -9.91 8.00
C ASN A 12 5.01 -9.33 9.40
N PRO A 13 3.80 -9.49 9.97
CA PRO A 13 3.44 -8.96 11.29
C PRO A 13 4.24 -9.53 12.45
N TRP A 14 4.92 -10.67 12.27
CA TRP A 14 5.77 -11.25 13.31
C TRP A 14 7.17 -10.63 13.36
N LYS A 15 7.60 -9.97 12.27
CA LYS A 15 8.92 -9.33 12.16
C LYS A 15 8.86 -7.82 12.37
N THR A 16 7.70 -7.22 12.18
CA THR A 16 7.49 -5.77 12.21
C THR A 16 6.20 -5.42 12.94
N ASN A 17 6.06 -4.17 13.38
CA ASN A 17 4.83 -3.66 14.01
C ASN A 17 3.69 -3.40 13.01
N SER A 18 3.84 -3.79 11.75
CA SER A 18 2.86 -3.62 10.68
C SER A 18 2.65 -4.92 9.88
N ALA A 19 1.49 -5.03 9.26
CA ALA A 19 1.14 -6.08 8.31
C ALA A 19 0.73 -5.42 6.99
N SER A 20 1.20 -5.96 5.87
CA SER A 20 0.81 -5.49 4.55
C SER A 20 0.57 -6.66 3.61
N LEU A 21 -0.55 -6.61 2.91
CA LEU A 21 -0.97 -7.61 1.95
C LEU A 21 -1.57 -6.92 0.72
N MET A 22 -1.44 -7.53 -0.43
CA MET A 22 -1.82 -6.94 -1.71
C MET A 22 -2.54 -7.95 -2.56
N TYR A 23 -3.62 -7.54 -3.20
CA TYR A 23 -4.29 -8.29 -4.25
C TYR A 23 -4.03 -7.58 -5.57
N ALA A 24 -3.37 -8.25 -6.51
CA ALA A 24 -3.14 -7.73 -7.86
C ALA A 24 -4.04 -8.44 -8.87
N SER A 25 -4.50 -7.72 -9.88
CA SER A 25 -5.08 -8.30 -11.08
C SER A 25 -4.06 -9.18 -11.82
N ALA A 26 -4.54 -10.23 -12.49
CA ALA A 26 -3.68 -11.14 -13.25
C ALA A 26 -2.93 -10.45 -14.40
N ASP A 27 -3.46 -9.36 -14.94
CA ASP A 27 -2.82 -8.54 -15.97
C ASP A 27 -1.89 -7.44 -15.40
N GLY A 28 -1.79 -7.35 -14.07
CA GLY A 28 -0.99 -6.36 -13.36
C GLY A 28 -1.44 -4.92 -13.58
N SER A 29 -2.67 -4.69 -14.07
CA SER A 29 -3.20 -3.35 -14.36
C SER A 29 -3.73 -2.64 -13.13
N SER A 30 -4.26 -3.38 -12.16
CA SER A 30 -4.83 -2.88 -10.93
C SER A 30 -4.42 -3.71 -9.73
N ALA A 31 -4.33 -3.07 -8.57
CA ALA A 31 -4.09 -3.75 -7.31
C ALA A 31 -4.71 -2.98 -6.12
N VAL A 32 -4.98 -3.71 -5.05
CA VAL A 32 -5.40 -3.15 -3.76
C VAL A 32 -4.44 -3.64 -2.69
N VAL A 33 -3.84 -2.70 -1.97
CA VAL A 33 -2.89 -2.94 -0.88
C VAL A 33 -3.56 -2.59 0.43
N PHE A 34 -3.60 -3.55 1.33
CA PHE A 34 -4.12 -3.40 2.68
C PHE A 34 -2.94 -3.34 3.65
N ASN A 35 -2.94 -2.32 4.50
CA ASN A 35 -1.89 -2.08 5.47
C ASN A 35 -2.52 -1.88 6.85
N TYR A 36 -1.93 -2.54 7.85
CA TYR A 36 -2.44 -2.55 9.21
C TYR A 36 -1.31 -2.34 10.21
N LEU A 37 -1.53 -1.46 11.19
CA LEU A 37 -0.71 -1.38 12.39
C LEU A 37 -1.10 -2.52 13.34
N THR A 38 -0.16 -3.40 13.66
CA THR A 38 -0.42 -4.58 14.51
C THR A 38 -0.01 -4.38 15.96
N ASP A 39 0.91 -3.46 16.23
CA ASP A 39 1.38 -3.17 17.59
C ASP A 39 1.03 -1.73 18.01
N ARG A 40 0.32 -1.62 19.14
CA ARG A 40 -0.16 -0.37 19.74
C ARG A 40 0.67 0.11 20.95
N ARG A 41 1.85 -0.49 21.20
CA ARG A 41 2.74 -0.04 22.28
C ARG A 41 3.00 1.48 22.19
N TYR A 42 3.02 2.12 23.35
CA TYR A 42 3.03 3.59 23.51
C TYR A 42 4.19 4.28 22.76
N ASN A 43 5.31 3.57 22.57
CA ASN A 43 6.53 4.08 21.97
C ASN A 43 6.69 3.76 20.47
N ASN A 44 5.63 3.28 19.80
CA ASN A 44 5.77 2.82 18.42
C ASN A 44 5.97 3.99 17.46
N ASN A 45 7.21 4.15 17.04
CA ASN A 45 7.60 4.90 15.86
C ASN A 45 6.69 4.48 14.70
N PRO A 46 6.17 5.45 13.90
CA PRO A 46 5.40 5.12 12.71
C PRO A 46 6.16 4.10 11.86
N SER A 47 5.43 3.21 11.18
CA SER A 47 6.05 2.23 10.26
C SER A 47 6.82 3.02 9.20
N THR A 48 8.12 3.17 9.39
CA THR A 48 8.98 4.07 8.62
C THR A 48 9.55 3.36 7.38
N ALA A 49 9.50 2.03 7.36
CA ALA A 49 9.94 1.26 6.22
C ALA A 49 8.93 1.38 5.06
N PRO A 50 9.39 1.72 3.84
CA PRO A 50 8.54 1.72 2.67
C PRO A 50 8.09 0.29 2.33
N VAL A 51 6.81 0.14 2.02
CA VAL A 51 6.22 -1.13 1.58
C VAL A 51 6.46 -1.27 0.08
N LYS A 52 7.21 -2.30 -0.29
CA LYS A 52 7.49 -2.65 -1.68
C LYS A 52 6.36 -3.49 -2.24
N LEU A 53 5.81 -3.08 -3.38
CA LEU A 53 4.72 -3.79 -4.05
C LEU A 53 5.25 -4.96 -4.89
N LYS A 54 4.36 -5.85 -5.31
CA LYS A 54 4.68 -7.03 -6.13
C LYS A 54 3.58 -7.28 -7.16
N GLY A 55 3.92 -7.99 -8.24
CA GLY A 55 2.95 -8.36 -9.28
C GLY A 55 2.48 -7.20 -10.16
N LEU A 56 3.20 -6.07 -10.16
CA LEU A 56 2.97 -4.95 -11.08
C LEU A 56 3.91 -5.06 -12.29
N ASN A 57 3.56 -4.37 -13.37
CA ASN A 57 4.44 -4.26 -14.54
C ASN A 57 5.41 -3.09 -14.35
N ALA A 58 6.71 -3.37 -14.37
CA ALA A 58 7.75 -2.36 -14.16
C ALA A 58 7.70 -1.19 -15.17
N ALA A 59 7.32 -1.48 -16.42
CA ALA A 59 7.29 -0.49 -17.50
C ALA A 59 6.06 0.41 -17.50
N LYS A 60 5.04 0.10 -16.68
CA LYS A 60 3.78 0.86 -16.62
C LYS A 60 3.81 1.92 -15.51
N THR A 61 2.97 2.94 -15.66
CA THR A 61 2.73 3.95 -14.65
C THR A 61 1.42 3.68 -13.94
N TYR A 62 1.40 3.95 -12.63
CA TYR A 62 0.29 3.65 -11.76
C TYR A 62 -0.08 4.87 -10.92
N ARG A 63 -1.37 5.12 -10.82
CA ARG A 63 -1.96 6.07 -9.89
C ARG A 63 -2.19 5.37 -8.55
N VAL A 64 -1.70 6.02 -7.50
CA VAL A 64 -1.78 5.57 -6.13
C VAL A 64 -2.81 6.44 -5.41
N SER A 65 -3.83 5.80 -4.84
CA SER A 65 -4.93 6.50 -4.16
C SER A 65 -5.31 5.77 -2.88
N GLU A 66 -5.47 6.50 -1.79
CA GLU A 66 -6.04 5.97 -0.56
C GLU A 66 -7.57 5.99 -0.65
N ILE A 67 -8.21 4.85 -0.39
CA ILE A 67 -9.66 4.67 -0.61
C ILE A 67 -10.46 4.52 0.68
N ASN A 68 -9.81 4.43 1.84
CA ASN A 68 -10.47 4.26 3.14
C ASN A 68 -10.46 5.55 4.00
N LEU A 69 -10.38 6.71 3.35
CA LEU A 69 -10.39 8.01 4.02
C LEU A 69 -11.80 8.40 4.47
N TYR A 70 -11.92 8.87 5.71
CA TYR A 70 -13.11 9.54 6.19
C TYR A 70 -13.21 10.97 5.64
N PRO A 71 -14.42 11.55 5.55
CA PRO A 71 -14.58 12.95 5.11
C PRO A 71 -13.68 13.91 5.90
N GLY A 72 -12.89 14.72 5.18
CA GLY A 72 -11.97 15.69 5.77
C GLY A 72 -10.59 15.16 6.17
N GLN A 73 -10.31 13.86 6.02
CA GLN A 73 -8.97 13.30 6.22
C GLN A 73 -8.13 13.42 4.95
N LYS A 74 -6.81 13.55 5.11
CA LYS A 74 -5.85 13.61 4.00
C LYS A 74 -5.20 12.26 3.78
N SER A 75 -4.96 11.94 2.51
CA SER A 75 -4.21 10.75 2.10
C SER A 75 -2.80 10.74 2.70
N VAL A 76 -2.39 9.62 3.28
CA VAL A 76 -1.03 9.43 3.81
C VAL A 76 0.03 9.40 2.69
N THR A 77 -0.37 8.99 1.48
CA THR A 77 0.51 8.92 0.31
C THR A 77 0.52 10.19 -0.53
N GLY A 78 -0.28 11.19 -0.14
CA GLY A 78 -0.64 12.34 -0.97
C GLY A 78 -1.76 12.00 -1.96
N ASP A 79 -2.40 13.04 -2.51
CA ASP A 79 -3.52 12.89 -3.44
C ASP A 79 -2.99 12.65 -4.87
N ASN A 80 -3.53 11.64 -5.55
CA ASN A 80 -3.29 11.37 -6.98
C ASN A 80 -1.81 11.17 -7.38
N LYS A 81 -0.99 10.58 -6.50
CA LYS A 81 0.41 10.33 -6.80
C LYS A 81 0.55 9.31 -7.94
N VAL A 82 1.26 9.67 -9.00
CA VAL A 82 1.56 8.76 -10.13
C VAL A 82 3.02 8.31 -10.00
N LEU A 83 3.22 6.99 -10.00
CA LEU A 83 4.52 6.34 -9.85
C LEU A 83 4.68 5.22 -10.87
N THR A 84 5.90 4.99 -11.33
CA THR A 84 6.22 3.83 -12.18
C THR A 84 6.13 2.53 -11.38
N GLY A 85 5.74 1.43 -12.02
CA GLY A 85 5.73 0.10 -11.42
C GLY A 85 7.09 -0.29 -10.88
N GLU A 86 8.18 0.07 -11.58
CA GLU A 86 9.55 -0.17 -11.10
C GLU A 86 9.82 0.49 -9.74
N PHE A 87 9.49 1.78 -9.60
CA PHE A 87 9.61 2.50 -8.33
C PHE A 87 8.79 1.83 -7.21
N LEU A 88 7.55 1.43 -7.51
CA LEU A 88 6.67 0.78 -6.54
C LEU A 88 7.22 -0.56 -6.03
N MET A 89 7.91 -1.30 -6.90
CA MET A 89 8.47 -2.61 -6.55
C MET A 89 9.87 -2.54 -5.93
N ASN A 90 10.71 -1.60 -6.37
CA ASN A 90 12.11 -1.51 -5.92
C ASN A 90 12.29 -0.59 -4.70
N VAL A 91 11.65 0.58 -4.71
CA VAL A 91 11.73 1.59 -3.65
C VAL A 91 10.59 1.40 -2.65
N GLY A 92 9.36 1.26 -3.15
CA GLY A 92 8.16 1.14 -2.34
C GLY A 92 7.58 2.48 -1.88
N ILE A 93 6.47 2.43 -1.13
CA ILE A 93 5.77 3.61 -0.62
C ILE A 93 5.67 3.55 0.91
N ASN A 94 5.89 4.68 1.56
CA ASN A 94 5.58 4.81 2.98
C ASN A 94 4.06 4.92 3.19
N MET A 95 3.51 3.97 3.94
CA MET A 95 2.07 3.89 4.21
C MET A 95 1.64 4.73 5.42
N GLY A 96 2.56 5.44 6.09
CA GLY A 96 2.22 6.39 7.14
C GLY A 96 1.46 5.81 8.33
N LEU A 97 1.59 4.50 8.58
CA LEU A 97 0.85 3.81 9.64
C LEU A 97 1.22 4.37 11.00
N GLY A 98 0.20 4.74 11.76
CA GLY A 98 0.33 5.31 13.10
C GLY A 98 -1.00 5.35 13.84
N ARG A 99 -1.06 6.05 14.97
CA ARG A 99 -2.30 6.17 15.76
C ARG A 99 -3.45 6.80 14.99
N SER A 100 -3.17 7.82 14.17
CA SER A 100 -4.18 8.52 13.38
C SER A 100 -4.64 7.72 12.15
N HIS A 101 -3.75 6.87 11.61
CA HIS A 101 -4.02 6.03 10.44
C HIS A 101 -3.62 4.57 10.76
N PRO A 102 -4.41 3.85 11.59
CA PRO A 102 -4.08 2.49 12.00
C PRO A 102 -4.32 1.47 10.87
N SER A 103 -5.15 1.82 9.90
CA SER A 103 -5.39 1.05 8.68
C SER A 103 -5.36 1.96 7.48
N VAL A 104 -4.65 1.54 6.43
CA VAL A 104 -4.49 2.28 5.17
C VAL A 104 -4.70 1.32 4.03
N VAL A 105 -5.68 1.62 3.17
CA VAL A 105 -6.04 0.86 1.99
C VAL A 105 -5.72 1.70 0.76
N ILE A 106 -4.73 1.24 0.02
CA ILE A 106 -4.25 1.90 -1.19
C ILE A 106 -4.76 1.13 -2.40
N ARG A 107 -5.46 1.82 -3.29
CA ARG A 107 -5.74 1.36 -4.64
C ARG A 107 -4.67 1.87 -5.60
N VAL A 108 -4.16 0.95 -6.40
CA VAL A 108 -3.14 1.19 -7.43
C VAL A 108 -3.76 0.84 -8.76
N ASP A 109 -3.92 1.82 -9.64
CA ASP A 109 -4.54 1.64 -10.96
C ASP A 109 -3.58 2.12 -12.05
N GLU A 110 -3.39 1.34 -13.10
CA GLU A 110 -2.62 1.73 -14.28
C GLU A 110 -3.19 3.01 -14.89
N VAL A 111 -2.30 3.96 -15.19
CA VAL A 111 -2.66 5.16 -15.92
C VAL A 111 -2.63 4.84 -17.41
N ARG A 112 -3.81 4.88 -18.05
CA ARG A 112 -3.97 4.75 -19.50
C ARG A 112 -4.00 6.10 -20.17
#